data_AF-A0A454VZ68-F1
#
_entry.id   AF-A0A454VZ68-F1
#
_cell.length_a   1.000
_cell.length_b   1.000
_cell.length_c   1.000
_cell.angle_alpha   90.00
_cell.angle_beta   90.00
_cell.angle_gamma   90.00
#
_symmetry.space_group_name_H-M   'P 1'
#
loop_
_entity.id
_entity.type
_entity.pdbx_description
1 polymer ?
#
loop_
_entity_poly.entity_id
_entity_poly.type
_entity_poly.pdbx_seq_one_letter_code
_entity_poly.pdbx_strand_id
1 'polypeptide(L)' 'MTEWDIKKLRILRTLRDRGTVTATAEALLMTPSAVSQQLTNLAKQLGVTL' A
#
# COMPACT_ATOMS: atom_id res chain seq x y z
N MET A 1 4.20 -1.66 -19.47
CA MET A 1 5.15 -2.26 -18.51
C MET A 1 4.78 -1.71 -17.15
N THR A 2 4.35 -2.56 -16.21
CA THR A 2 4.01 -2.10 -14.86
C THR A 2 5.27 -1.55 -14.20
N GLU A 3 5.32 -0.23 -14.03
CA GLU A 3 6.41 0.42 -13.31
C GLU A 3 6.28 0.08 -11.83
N TRP A 4 7.09 -0.89 -11.40
CA TRP A 4 7.12 -1.37 -10.03
C TRP A 4 7.90 -0.37 -9.17
N ASP A 5 7.16 0.40 -8.37
CA ASP A 5 7.74 1.30 -7.38
C ASP A 5 8.01 0.53 -6.08
N ILE A 6 9.25 0.58 -5.59
CA ILE A 6 9.68 0.03 -4.29
C ILE A 6 8.76 0.52 -3.17
N LYS A 7 8.21 1.73 -3.27
CA LYS A 7 7.24 2.27 -2.31
C LYS A 7 5.99 1.40 -2.20
N LYS A 8 5.45 0.89 -3.31
CA LYS A 8 4.26 0.03 -3.32
C LYS A 8 4.54 -1.31 -2.64
N LEU A 9 5.72 -1.90 -2.89
CA LEU A 9 6.16 -3.13 -2.24
C LEU A 9 6.38 -2.94 -0.73
N ARG A 10 6.93 -1.79 -0.32
CA ARG A 10 7.05 -1.43 1.12
C ARG A 10 5.69 -1.31 1.78
N ILE A 11 4.70 -0.68 1.12
CA ILE A 11 3.33 -0.58 1.66
C ILE A 11 2.72 -1.97 1.85
N LEU A 12 2.79 -2.86 0.85
CA LEU A 12 2.26 -4.21 0.96
C LEU A 12 2.93 -5.04 2.06
N ARG A 13 4.26 -4.96 2.17
CA ARG A 13 5.00 -5.66 3.22
C ARG A 13 4.60 -5.16 4.61
N THR A 14 4.62 -3.84 4.82
CA THR A 14 4.26 -3.25 6.10
C THR A 14 2.80 -3.54 6.46
N LEU A 15 1.89 -3.52 5.48
CA LEU A 15 0.49 -3.88 5.71
C LEU A 15 0.34 -5.33 6.17
N ARG A 16 1.07 -6.26 5.55
CA ARG A 16 1.09 -7.65 6.00
C ARG A 16 1.64 -7.79 7.42
N ASP A 17 2.68 -7.03 7.75
CA ASP A 17 3.34 -7.11 9.06
C ASP A 17 2.53 -6.41 10.18
N ARG A 18 1.74 -5.37 9.84
CA ARG A 18 0.98 -4.54 10.80
C ARG A 18 -0.51 -4.84 10.86
N GLY A 19 -1.06 -5.51 9.85
CA GLY A 19 -2.46 -5.96 9.77
C GLY A 19 -3.52 -4.88 9.53
N THR A 20 -3.18 -3.59 9.65
CA THR A 20 -4.14 -2.49 9.43
C THR A 20 -3.54 -1.34 8.64
N VAL A 21 -4.40 -0.62 7.92
CA VAL A 21 -4.02 0.56 7.13
C VAL A 21 -3.51 1.68 8.04
N THR A 22 -4.13 1.89 9.20
CA THR A 22 -3.72 2.91 10.17
C THR A 22 -2.33 2.64 10.72
N ALA A 23 -2.07 1.43 11.23
CA ALA A 23 -0.74 1.07 11.75
C ALA A 23 0.34 1.07 10.65
N THR A 24 -0.04 0.78 9.40
CA THR A 24 0.85 0.89 8.24
C THR A 24 1.21 2.35 7.94
N ALA A 25 0.23 3.25 8.01
CA ALA A 25 0.41 4.67 7.77
C ALA A 25 1.34 5.28 8.83
N GLU A 26 1.14 4.95 10.11
CA GLU A 26 2.02 5.34 11.20
C GLU A 26 3.46 4.85 10.97
N ALA A 27 3.63 3.57 10.62
CA ALA A 27 4.95 2.97 10.39
C ALA A 27 5.70 3.55 9.18
N LEU A 28 4.99 4.12 8.20
CA LEU A 28 5.56 4.69 6.98
C LEU A 28 5.56 6.22 6.96
N LEU A 29 5.16 6.88 8.06
CA LEU A 29 5.02 8.34 8.14
C LEU A 29 4.10 8.89 7.02
N MET A 30 2.98 8.20 6.80
CA MET A 30 1.96 8.53 5.82
C MET A 30 0.62 8.78 6.52
N THR A 31 -0.33 9.40 5.81
CA THR A 31 -1.73 9.42 6.25
C THR A 31 -2.41 8.08 5.92
N PRO A 32 -3.40 7.63 6.70
CA PRO A 32 -4.18 6.42 6.38
C PRO A 32 -4.82 6.48 4.99
N SER A 33 -5.32 7.65 4.58
CA SER A 33 -5.89 7.87 3.24
C SER A 33 -4.87 7.68 2.12
N ALA A 34 -3.62 8.12 2.32
CA ALA A 34 -2.56 7.93 1.34
C ALA A 34 -2.23 6.44 1.17
N VAL A 35 -2.23 5.66 2.26
CA VAL A 35 -2.04 4.20 2.18
C VAL A 35 -3.20 3.54 1.43
N SER A 36 -4.45 3.86 1.78
CA SER A 36 -5.63 3.34 1.06
C SER A 36 -5.62 3.67 -0.43
N GLN A 37 -5.19 4.89 -0.79
CA GLN A 37 -5.11 5.31 -2.19
C GLN A 37 -4.05 4.53 -2.97
N GLN A 38 -2.87 4.32 -2.36
CA GLN A 38 -1.80 3.53 -2.99
C GLN A 38 -2.22 2.08 -3.21
N LEU A 39 -2.91 1.46 -2.24
CA LEU A 39 -3.46 0.11 -2.37
C LEU A 39 -4.52 0.04 -3.46
N THR A 40 -5.48 0.97 -3.47
CA THR A 40 -6.51 1.04 -4.51
C THR A 40 -5.91 1.18 -5.91
N ASN A 41 -4.90 2.03 -6.05
CA ASN A 41 -4.22 2.23 -7.33
C ASN A 41 -3.46 0.97 -7.76
N LEU A 42 -2.81 0.29 -6.82
CA LEU A 42 -2.09 -0.95 -7.09
C LEU A 42 -3.04 -2.09 -7.50
N ALA A 43 -4.16 -2.25 -6.78
CA ALA A 43 -5.23 -3.19 -7.10
C ALA A 43 -5.71 -3.00 -8.55
N LYS A 44 -6.02 -1.75 -8.93
CA LYS A 44 -6.43 -1.38 -10.30
C LYS A 44 -5.36 -1.67 -11.35
N GLN A 45 -4.10 -1.37 -11.06
CA GLN A 45 -2.99 -1.63 -11.99
C GLN A 45 -2.74 -3.12 -12.23
N LEU A 46 -2.98 -3.95 -11.22
CA LEU A 46 -2.81 -5.40 -11.29
C LEU A 46 -4.07 -6.13 -11.74
N GLY A 47 -5.23 -5.46 -11.77
CA GLY A 47 -6.52 -6.08 -12.06
C GLY A 47 -6.99 -7.06 -10.98
N VAL A 48 -6.56 -6.86 -9.72
CA VAL A 48 -6.90 -7.72 -8.59
C VAL A 48 -7.59 -6.94 -7.48
N THR A 49 -8.35 -7.63 -6.64
CA THR A 49 -8.82 -7.09 -5.36
C THR A 49 -7.74 -7.35 -4.30
N LEU A 50 -7.33 -6.30 -3.58
CA LEU A 50 -6.37 -6.37 -2.47
C LEU A 50 -7.10 -6.36 -1.13
#